data_AF-A0AAW2II54-F1
#
_entry.id   AF-A0AAW2II54-F1
#
_cell.length_a   1.000
_cell.length_b   1.000
_cell.length_c   1.000
_cell.angle_alpha   90.00
_cell.angle_beta   90.00
_cell.angle_gamma   90.00
#
_symmetry.space_group_name_H-M   'P 1'
#
loop_
_entity.id
_entity.type
_entity.pdbx_description
1 polymer ?
#
loop_
_entity_poly.entity_id
_entity_poly.type
_entity_poly.pdbx_seq_one_letter_code
_entity_poly.pdbx_strand_id
1 'polypeptide(L)'
;MKIGLCSYSGYKIYPGHGKTMVKTDGKIFTFLNKKCEAAHLMRRNPRRVTWTVLYRRKHKKGQEEEQTKRRTRRTQKFQRAIVGASLNDILAKRNMKPEVRKAQREQAIRAAKEQKKALKASKKPPPVQKTKVPPKQKAPKDLKIKDVTYIERSWRLKPNLATGLYY
;
A
#
# COMPACT_ATOMS: atom_id res chain seq x y z
N MET A 1 42.05 27.42 7.74
CA MET A 1 41.15 28.45 7.17
C MET A 1 40.15 27.79 6.22
N LYS A 2 38.90 28.28 6.19
CA LYS A 2 37.82 27.71 5.36
C LYS A 2 37.81 28.37 3.97
N ILE A 3 37.73 27.56 2.91
CA ILE A 3 37.57 28.05 1.54
C ILE A 3 36.09 28.39 1.31
N GLY A 4 35.83 29.62 0.88
CA GLY A 4 34.49 30.09 0.54
C GLY A 4 34.12 29.78 -0.92
N LEU A 5 32.86 29.99 -1.27
CA LEU A 5 32.40 29.99 -2.66
C LEU A 5 31.87 31.37 -3.02
N CYS A 6 32.11 31.81 -4.26
CA CYS A 6 31.53 33.02 -4.79
C CYS A 6 30.04 32.82 -5.07
N SER A 7 29.18 33.67 -4.50
CA SER A 7 27.74 33.61 -4.69
C SER A 7 27.30 33.84 -6.14
N TYR A 8 28.10 34.58 -6.92
CA TYR A 8 27.79 34.85 -8.33
C TYR A 8 28.33 33.77 -9.28
N SER A 9 29.63 33.55 -9.23
CA SER A 9 30.33 32.72 -10.21
C SER A 9 30.42 31.25 -9.82
N GLY A 10 30.34 30.94 -8.52
CA GLY A 10 30.53 29.59 -7.98
C GLY A 10 31.98 29.13 -7.86
N TYR A 11 32.96 30.01 -8.11
CA TYR A 11 34.38 29.70 -7.93
C TYR A 11 34.80 29.74 -6.45
N LYS A 12 35.84 28.97 -6.11
CA LYS A 12 36.44 28.94 -4.78
C LYS A 12 37.09 30.29 -4.45
N ILE A 13 36.86 30.78 -3.24
CA ILE A 13 37.47 31.98 -2.67
C ILE A 13 38.46 31.52 -1.60
N TYR A 14 39.74 31.76 -1.86
CA TYR A 14 40.81 31.53 -0.89
C TYR A 14 40.89 32.68 0.12
N PRO A 15 41.45 32.44 1.31
CA PRO A 15 41.63 33.49 2.31
C PRO A 15 42.40 34.69 1.74
N GLY A 16 42.03 35.91 2.13
CA GLY A 16 42.63 37.14 1.63
C GLY A 16 42.13 37.62 0.26
N HIS A 17 41.18 36.91 -0.36
CA HIS A 17 40.63 37.30 -1.65
C HIS A 17 39.15 37.69 -1.58
N GLY A 18 38.76 38.56 -2.52
CA GLY A 18 37.38 38.92 -2.72
C GLY A 18 36.85 39.86 -1.64
N LYS A 19 35.52 39.89 -1.52
CA LYS A 19 34.85 40.68 -0.49
C LYS A 19 33.45 40.15 -0.19
N THR A 20 32.94 40.51 0.96
CA THR A 20 31.61 40.10 1.42
C THR A 20 30.69 41.31 1.47
N MET A 21 29.57 41.25 0.78
CA MET A 21 28.52 42.26 0.78
C MET A 21 27.33 41.72 1.58
N VAL A 22 26.88 42.48 2.58
CA VAL A 22 25.68 42.17 3.37
C VAL A 22 24.57 43.10 2.92
N LYS A 23 23.42 42.55 2.53
CA LYS A 23 22.23 43.36 2.20
C LYS A 23 21.46 43.74 3.45
N THR A 24 20.58 44.73 3.33
CA THR A 24 19.59 45.13 4.35
C THR A 24 18.76 43.95 4.86
N ASP A 25 18.42 42.99 3.99
CA ASP A 25 17.68 41.76 4.34
C ASP A 25 18.50 40.77 5.21
N GLY A 26 19.74 41.09 5.58
CA GLY A 26 20.68 40.17 6.26
C GLY A 26 21.29 39.11 5.34
N LYS A 27 20.96 39.11 4.03
CA LYS A 27 21.56 38.17 3.05
C LYS A 27 23.02 38.52 2.79
N ILE A 28 23.88 37.53 2.98
CA ILE A 28 25.33 37.66 2.79
C ILE A 28 25.72 37.12 1.42
N PHE A 29 26.41 37.94 0.63
CA PHE A 29 26.97 37.58 -0.66
C PHE A 29 28.49 37.69 -0.64
N THR A 30 29.18 36.60 -0.92
CA THR A 30 30.63 36.54 -1.03
C THR A 30 31.03 36.60 -2.50
N PHE A 31 31.88 37.56 -2.86
CA PHE A 31 32.34 37.75 -4.24
C PHE A 31 33.83 37.49 -4.35
N LEU A 32 34.26 36.78 -5.40
CA LEU A 32 35.67 36.52 -5.66
C LEU A 32 36.42 37.77 -6.15
N ASN A 33 35.80 38.61 -6.99
CA ASN A 33 36.46 39.74 -7.63
C ASN A 33 35.49 40.88 -8.02
N LYS A 34 36.11 42.01 -8.41
CA LYS A 34 35.57 43.17 -9.17
C LYS A 34 34.33 42.85 -10.02
N LYS A 35 34.59 41.92 -10.95
CA LYS A 35 33.69 41.50 -12.02
C LYS A 35 32.41 40.82 -11.51
N CYS A 36 32.54 39.94 -10.51
CA CYS A 36 31.40 39.22 -9.93
C CYS A 36 30.46 40.18 -9.20
N GLU A 37 31.02 41.13 -8.46
CA GLU A 37 30.25 42.13 -7.73
C GLU A 37 29.51 43.06 -8.69
N ALA A 38 30.21 43.67 -9.66
CA ALA A 38 29.60 44.60 -10.60
C ALA A 38 28.45 43.94 -11.37
N ALA A 39 28.61 42.68 -11.78
CA ALA A 39 27.55 41.92 -12.43
C ALA A 39 26.34 41.65 -11.51
N HIS A 40 26.57 41.42 -10.21
CA HIS A 40 25.51 41.26 -9.23
C HIS A 40 24.75 42.58 -8.97
N LEU A 41 25.48 43.70 -8.86
CA LEU A 41 24.90 45.03 -8.67
C LEU A 41 24.09 45.47 -9.90
N MET A 42 24.57 45.16 -11.11
CA MET A 42 23.82 45.32 -12.36
C MET A 42 22.65 44.31 -12.52
N ARG A 43 22.36 43.49 -11.50
CA ARG A 43 21.27 42.50 -11.49
C ARG A 43 21.33 41.50 -12.65
N ARG A 44 22.52 41.21 -13.19
CA ARG A 44 22.69 40.22 -14.26
C ARG A 44 22.50 38.82 -13.70
N ASN A 45 21.60 38.02 -14.28
CA ASN A 45 21.37 36.65 -13.81
C ASN A 45 22.56 35.73 -14.15
N PRO A 46 23.24 35.11 -13.17
CA PRO A 46 24.40 34.25 -13.42
C PRO A 46 24.07 33.05 -14.33
N ARG A 47 22.80 32.60 -14.37
CA ARG A 47 22.34 31.52 -15.27
C ARG A 47 22.34 31.89 -16.76
N ARG A 48 22.49 33.18 -17.10
CA ARG A 48 22.65 33.68 -18.47
C ARG A 48 24.11 34.04 -18.79
N VAL A 49 25.00 34.06 -17.80
CA VAL A 49 26.39 34.47 -17.97
C VAL A 49 27.28 33.24 -18.15
N THR A 50 27.84 33.11 -19.36
CA THR A 50 28.48 31.90 -19.89
C THR A 50 29.62 31.33 -19.05
N TRP A 51 30.43 32.20 -18.42
CA TRP A 51 31.63 31.81 -17.67
C TRP A 51 31.36 31.37 -16.22
N THR A 52 30.11 31.45 -15.74
CA THR A 52 29.76 31.03 -14.38
C THR A 52 29.55 29.52 -14.28
N VAL A 53 29.81 28.96 -13.09
CA VAL A 53 29.54 27.54 -12.81
C VAL A 53 28.05 27.23 -12.93
N LEU A 54 27.18 28.17 -12.53
CA LEU A 54 25.73 28.00 -12.61
C LEU A 54 25.25 27.87 -14.07
N TYR A 55 25.77 28.69 -14.98
CA TYR A 55 25.48 28.57 -16.41
C TYR A 55 25.93 27.22 -16.95
N ARG A 56 27.15 26.79 -16.63
CA ARG A 56 27.69 25.52 -17.09
C ARG A 56 26.85 24.33 -16.59
N ARG A 57 26.39 24.34 -15.34
CA ARG A 57 25.47 23.33 -14.80
C ARG A 57 24.13 23.30 -15.53
N LYS A 58 23.51 24.47 -15.77
CA LYS A 58 22.23 24.56 -16.51
C LYS A 58 22.35 23.97 -17.92
N HIS A 59 23.48 24.21 -18.58
CA HIS A 59 23.73 23.76 -19.96
C HIS A 59 24.55 22.46 -20.02
N LYS A 60 24.66 21.72 -18.90
CA LYS A 60 25.39 20.44 -18.80
C LYS A 60 26.82 20.46 -19.35
N LYS A 61 27.49 21.62 -19.34
CA LYS A 61 28.87 21.75 -19.84
C LYS A 61 29.86 21.16 -18.85
N GLY A 62 30.58 20.12 -19.25
CA GLY A 62 31.65 19.51 -18.44
C GLY A 62 31.14 18.67 -17.26
N GLN A 63 29.91 18.15 -17.33
CA GLN A 63 29.54 17.00 -16.52
C GLN A 63 29.79 15.75 -17.37
N GLU A 64 30.58 14.81 -16.86
CA GLU A 64 30.50 13.42 -17.32
C GLU A 64 29.10 12.93 -16.92
N GLU A 65 28.30 12.48 -17.88
CA GLU A 65 26.90 12.08 -17.68
C GLU A 65 26.75 10.82 -16.81
N GLU A 66 27.84 10.32 -16.24
CA GLU A 66 27.87 9.31 -15.19
C GLU A 66 27.45 9.88 -13.82
N GLN A 67 26.44 10.75 -13.80
CA GLN A 67 25.62 10.87 -12.60
C GLN A 67 24.91 9.53 -12.45
N THR A 68 25.53 8.68 -11.64
CA THR A 68 25.03 7.37 -11.22
C THR A 68 23.55 7.56 -10.93
N LYS A 69 22.68 7.04 -11.80
CA LYS A 69 21.24 7.04 -11.58
C LYS A 69 21.05 6.55 -10.16
N ARG A 70 20.47 7.37 -9.26
CA ARG A 70 20.26 6.97 -7.87
C ARG A 70 19.44 5.68 -7.88
N ARG A 71 20.13 4.55 -7.80
CA ARG A 71 19.52 3.23 -7.80
C ARG A 71 18.78 3.14 -6.47
N THR A 72 17.46 3.25 -6.52
CA THR A 72 16.61 3.06 -5.35
C THR A 72 16.89 1.67 -4.81
N ARG A 73 17.48 1.59 -3.61
CA ARG A 73 17.74 0.32 -2.93
C ARG A 73 16.37 -0.27 -2.53
N ARG A 74 15.95 -1.36 -3.17
CA ARG A 74 14.83 -2.18 -2.68
C ARG A 74 15.41 -3.28 -1.80
N THR A 75 15.28 -3.13 -0.49
CA THR A 75 15.63 -4.18 0.46
C THR A 75 14.36 -4.95 0.79
N GLN A 76 14.31 -6.23 0.43
CA GLN A 76 13.29 -7.16 0.92
C GLN A 76 13.90 -7.95 2.08
N LYS A 77 13.23 -7.97 3.23
CA LYS A 77 13.64 -8.74 4.41
C LYS A 77 12.60 -9.83 4.65
N PHE A 78 13.06 -11.07 4.83
CA PHE A 78 12.24 -12.22 5.25
C PHE A 78 12.93 -12.94 6.41
N GLN A 79 12.28 -13.94 7.00
CA GLN A 79 11.61 -13.79 8.28
C GLN A 79 12.41 -14.55 9.36
N ARG A 80 12.30 -14.08 10.59
CA ARG A 80 13.00 -14.59 11.78
C ARG A 80 12.27 -15.82 12.34
N ALA A 81 13.00 -16.73 12.99
CA ALA A 81 12.40 -17.82 13.77
C ALA A 81 11.63 -17.26 14.97
N ILE A 82 10.63 -18.02 15.44
CA ILE A 82 9.80 -17.69 16.60
C ILE A 82 10.12 -18.70 17.71
N VAL A 83 10.19 -18.25 18.97
CA VAL A 83 10.42 -19.16 20.11
C VAL A 83 9.27 -20.18 20.16
N GLY A 84 9.60 -21.48 20.14
CA GLY A 84 8.64 -22.58 20.12
C GLY A 84 8.36 -23.22 18.76
N ALA A 85 8.86 -22.66 17.65
CA ALA A 85 8.87 -23.34 16.35
C ALA A 85 10.11 -22.92 15.55
N SER A 86 10.93 -23.90 15.16
CA SER A 86 12.13 -23.61 14.38
C SER A 86 11.77 -23.06 13.00
N LEU A 87 12.69 -22.32 12.37
CA LEU A 87 12.50 -21.80 11.02
C LEU A 87 12.16 -22.93 10.02
N ASN A 88 12.72 -24.11 10.24
CA ASN A 88 12.52 -25.30 9.40
C ASN A 88 11.11 -25.87 9.54
N ASP A 89 10.55 -25.91 10.75
CA ASP A 89 9.18 -26.39 10.97
C ASP A 89 8.14 -25.47 10.32
N ILE A 90 8.40 -24.17 10.35
CA ILE A 90 7.55 -23.15 9.71
C ILE A 90 7.62 -23.29 8.19
N LEU A 91 8.80 -23.51 7.63
CA LEU A 91 8.97 -23.75 6.19
C LEU A 91 8.31 -25.05 5.74
N ALA A 92 8.45 -26.14 6.50
CA ALA A 92 7.84 -27.42 6.19
C ALA A 92 6.30 -27.30 6.12
N LYS A 93 5.67 -26.67 7.13
CA LYS A 93 4.22 -26.42 7.13
C LYS A 93 3.77 -25.48 6.00
N ARG A 94 4.58 -24.44 5.68
CA ARG A 94 4.29 -23.49 4.61
C ARG A 94 4.47 -24.07 3.21
N ASN A 95 5.31 -25.08 3.04
CA ASN A 95 5.55 -25.71 1.74
C ASN A 95 4.66 -26.94 1.48
N MET A 96 3.79 -27.31 2.43
CA MET A 96 2.80 -28.36 2.22
C MET A 96 1.88 -28.03 1.03
N LYS A 97 1.76 -28.99 0.11
CA LYS A 97 0.89 -28.88 -1.06
C LYS A 97 -0.56 -28.58 -0.65
N PRO A 98 -1.30 -27.79 -1.43
CA PRO A 98 -2.67 -27.39 -1.10
C PRO A 98 -3.62 -28.60 -0.97
N GLU A 99 -3.34 -29.70 -1.66
CA GLU A 99 -4.11 -30.95 -1.58
C GLU A 99 -4.02 -31.58 -0.18
N VAL A 100 -2.82 -31.65 0.39
CA VAL A 100 -2.61 -32.20 1.74
C VAL A 100 -3.29 -31.31 2.79
N ARG A 101 -3.26 -29.99 2.61
CA ARG A 101 -3.98 -29.05 3.48
C ARG A 101 -5.49 -29.21 3.41
N LYS A 102 -6.03 -29.41 2.19
CA LYS A 102 -7.46 -29.65 1.98
C LYS A 102 -7.89 -30.97 2.61
N ALA A 103 -7.12 -32.05 2.43
CA ALA A 103 -7.39 -33.34 3.04
C ALA A 103 -7.41 -33.27 4.58
N GLN A 104 -6.41 -32.64 5.20
CA GLN A 104 -6.38 -32.44 6.65
C GLN A 104 -7.56 -31.59 7.15
N ARG A 105 -7.92 -30.53 6.41
CA ARG A 105 -9.09 -29.70 6.72
C ARG A 105 -10.39 -30.51 6.64
N GLU A 106 -10.56 -31.33 5.61
CA GLU A 106 -11.76 -32.17 5.45
C GLU A 106 -11.87 -33.24 6.53
N GLN A 107 -10.76 -33.89 6.88
CA GLN A 107 -10.70 -34.83 8.00
C GLN A 107 -11.10 -34.17 9.33
N ALA A 108 -10.56 -32.97 9.61
CA ALA A 108 -10.93 -32.22 10.81
C ALA A 108 -12.42 -31.82 10.82
N ILE A 109 -12.98 -31.44 9.66
CA ILE A 109 -14.41 -31.10 9.54
C ILE A 109 -15.28 -32.34 9.77
N ARG A 110 -14.89 -33.51 9.26
CA ARG A 110 -15.63 -34.78 9.47
C ARG A 110 -15.61 -35.18 10.93
N ALA A 111 -14.45 -35.18 11.57
CA ALA A 111 -14.30 -35.45 12.99
C ALA A 111 -15.14 -34.47 13.85
N ALA A 112 -15.12 -33.17 13.55
CA ALA A 112 -15.93 -32.19 14.26
C ALA A 112 -17.45 -32.41 14.08
N LYS A 113 -17.90 -32.85 12.90
CA LYS A 113 -19.30 -33.17 12.64
C LYS A 113 -19.75 -34.42 13.40
N GLU A 114 -18.90 -35.44 13.48
CA GLU A 114 -19.17 -36.67 14.24
C GLU A 114 -19.23 -36.41 15.74
N GLN A 115 -18.28 -35.64 16.28
CA GLN A 115 -18.31 -35.19 17.68
C GLN A 115 -19.61 -34.41 17.98
N LYS A 116 -20.03 -33.51 17.09
CA LYS A 116 -21.31 -32.80 17.24
C LYS A 116 -22.53 -33.73 17.17
N LYS A 117 -22.50 -34.78 16.35
CA LYS A 117 -23.58 -35.78 16.28
C LYS A 117 -23.64 -36.62 17.57
N ALA A 118 -22.49 -37.05 18.09
CA ALA A 118 -22.39 -37.79 19.35
C ALA A 118 -22.87 -36.95 20.56
N LEU A 119 -22.48 -35.67 20.61
CA LEU A 119 -22.96 -34.72 21.63
C LEU A 119 -24.46 -34.41 21.51
N LYS A 120 -25.03 -34.48 20.31
CA LYS A 120 -26.48 -34.35 20.12
C LYS A 120 -27.23 -35.63 20.45
N ALA A 121 -26.65 -36.81 20.20
CA ALA A 121 -27.23 -38.09 20.51
C ALA A 121 -27.27 -38.34 22.04
N SER A 122 -26.21 -37.99 22.75
CA SER A 122 -26.16 -38.03 24.23
C SER A 122 -27.09 -37.02 24.91
N LYS A 123 -27.55 -35.99 24.19
CA LYS A 123 -28.54 -35.00 24.67
C LYS A 123 -30.00 -35.35 24.33
N LYS A 124 -30.32 -36.52 23.75
CA LYS A 124 -31.71 -36.96 23.50
C LYS A 124 -32.24 -37.79 24.69
N PRO A 125 -33.38 -37.41 25.30
CA PRO A 125 -34.01 -38.21 26.36
C PRO A 125 -34.75 -39.45 25.81
N PRO A 126 -35.00 -40.51 26.62
CA PRO A 126 -35.63 -41.76 26.18
C PRO A 126 -37.12 -41.58 25.80
N PRO A 127 -37.68 -42.45 24.93
CA PRO A 127 -39.01 -42.27 24.36
C PRO A 127 -40.11 -42.66 25.37
N VAL A 128 -41.00 -41.71 25.69
CA VAL A 128 -42.19 -41.93 26.53
C VAL A 128 -43.33 -42.50 25.66
N GLN A 129 -43.98 -43.54 26.16
CA GLN A 129 -45.03 -44.33 25.49
C GLN A 129 -46.36 -43.57 25.37
N LYS A 130 -47.13 -43.87 24.31
CA LYS A 130 -48.40 -43.23 23.93
C LYS A 130 -49.59 -43.84 24.68
N THR A 131 -50.52 -43.02 25.17
CA THR A 131 -51.90 -43.42 25.49
C THR A 131 -52.92 -42.51 24.78
N LYS A 132 -53.92 -43.15 24.15
CA LYS A 132 -55.03 -42.60 23.36
C LYS A 132 -56.29 -42.47 24.23
N VAL A 133 -57.11 -41.41 24.08
CA VAL A 133 -58.60 -41.42 24.13
C VAL A 133 -59.16 -40.26 23.26
N PRO A 134 -60.33 -40.38 22.57
CA PRO A 134 -60.70 -39.61 21.36
C PRO A 134 -61.90 -38.60 21.57
N PRO A 135 -62.73 -38.19 20.57
CA PRO A 135 -62.72 -36.83 20.01
C PRO A 135 -64.08 -36.06 20.11
N LYS A 136 -64.08 -34.73 19.92
CA LYS A 136 -65.31 -33.97 19.61
C LYS A 136 -65.05 -32.86 18.58
N GLN A 137 -65.66 -33.03 17.40
CA GLN A 137 -65.85 -32.03 16.32
C GLN A 137 -67.10 -31.18 16.66
N LYS A 138 -67.37 -29.95 16.18
CA LYS A 138 -67.34 -29.31 14.84
C LYS A 138 -67.31 -27.78 15.04
N ALA A 139 -66.45 -26.98 14.38
CA ALA A 139 -66.53 -26.35 13.03
C ALA A 139 -67.05 -24.89 13.06
N PRO A 140 -66.95 -24.07 11.99
CA PRO A 140 -65.71 -23.42 11.49
C PRO A 140 -65.92 -21.91 11.15
N LYS A 141 -64.84 -21.12 10.96
CA LYS A 141 -64.83 -19.92 10.08
C LYS A 141 -63.45 -19.67 9.43
N ASP A 142 -63.46 -19.84 8.12
CA ASP A 142 -62.73 -19.22 7.00
C ASP A 142 -61.36 -18.50 7.13
N LEU A 143 -60.41 -19.10 6.38
CA LEU A 143 -59.60 -18.55 5.27
C LEU A 143 -58.84 -17.22 5.43
N LYS A 144 -57.49 -17.33 5.40
CA LYS A 144 -56.67 -16.89 4.25
C LYS A 144 -55.23 -17.40 4.36
N ILE A 145 -54.85 -18.16 3.33
CA ILE A 145 -53.52 -18.69 3.06
C ILE A 145 -52.69 -17.60 2.37
N LYS A 146 -51.41 -17.47 2.74
CA LYS A 146 -50.37 -16.90 1.88
C LYS A 146 -49.27 -17.94 1.71
N ASP A 147 -48.88 -18.08 0.45
CA ASP A 147 -48.30 -19.25 -0.15
C ASP A 147 -46.83 -19.51 0.20
N VAL A 148 -46.49 -20.79 0.18
CA VAL A 148 -45.13 -21.28 -0.02
C VAL A 148 -45.14 -22.07 -1.33
N THR A 149 -44.38 -21.63 -2.33
CA THR A 149 -43.78 -22.49 -3.38
C THR A 149 -42.62 -21.71 -4.00
N TYR A 150 -41.38 -22.13 -3.80
CA TYR A 150 -40.64 -23.12 -4.60
C TYR A 150 -40.09 -22.57 -5.93
N ILE A 151 -38.78 -22.29 -5.91
CA ILE A 151 -37.73 -22.63 -6.91
C ILE A 151 -38.05 -22.41 -8.39
N GLU A 152 -37.27 -21.55 -9.07
CA GLU A 152 -36.40 -21.98 -10.19
C GLU A 152 -35.44 -20.87 -10.68
N ARG A 153 -34.25 -21.33 -11.09
CA ARG A 153 -33.48 -20.99 -12.32
C ARG A 153 -33.73 -19.60 -12.93
N SER A 154 -32.76 -18.82 -13.39
CA SER A 154 -31.44 -19.13 -13.97
C SER A 154 -30.91 -17.82 -14.56
N TRP A 155 -29.59 -17.66 -14.57
CA TRP A 155 -28.80 -16.97 -15.58
C TRP A 155 -29.52 -16.52 -16.86
N ARG A 156 -29.47 -15.22 -17.19
CA ARG A 156 -29.04 -14.75 -18.53
C ARG A 156 -28.63 -13.27 -18.56
N LEU A 157 -27.52 -13.03 -19.24
CA LEU A 157 -26.89 -11.76 -19.60
C LEU A 157 -27.71 -10.89 -20.58
N LYS A 158 -27.60 -9.55 -20.38
CA LYS A 158 -27.55 -8.42 -21.36
C LYS A 158 -28.80 -8.13 -22.24
N PRO A 159 -28.99 -6.94 -22.87
CA PRO A 159 -28.04 -5.82 -23.10
C PRO A 159 -28.55 -4.36 -22.85
N ASN A 160 -27.56 -3.48 -22.83
CA ASN A 160 -27.50 -2.04 -23.11
C ASN A 160 -28.62 -1.43 -23.99
N LEU A 161 -29.18 -0.28 -23.58
CA LEU A 161 -29.74 0.75 -24.47
C LEU A 161 -29.81 2.11 -23.75
N ALA A 162 -29.53 3.13 -24.56
CA ALA A 162 -29.24 4.51 -24.21
C ALA A 162 -30.42 5.30 -23.64
N THR A 163 -30.08 6.40 -22.96
CA THR A 163 -30.76 7.70 -22.77
C THR A 163 -30.33 8.22 -21.39
N GLY A 164 -29.91 9.45 -21.15
CA GLY A 164 -29.84 10.68 -21.93
C GLY A 164 -29.38 11.76 -20.95
N LEU A 165 -28.62 12.73 -21.45
CA LEU A 165 -28.16 13.95 -20.77
C LEU A 165 -29.20 14.56 -19.81
N TYR A 166 -28.79 14.95 -18.60
CA TYR A 166 -29.35 16.08 -17.87
C TYR A 166 -28.26 16.73 -16.99
N TYR A 167 -27.96 17.99 -17.34
CA TYR A 167 -27.23 19.07 -16.64
C TYR A 167 -25.87 18.81 -15.98
#